data_AF-A0A1M3H512-F1
#
_entry.id   AF-A0A1M3H512-F1
#
_cell.length_a   1.000
_cell.length_b   1.000
_cell.length_c   1.000
_cell.angle_alpha   90.00
_cell.angle_beta   90.00
_cell.angle_gamma   90.00
#
_symmetry.space_group_name_H-M   'P 1'
#
loop_
_entity.id
_entity.type
_entity.pdbx_description
1 polymer ?
#
loop_
_entity_poly.entity_id
_entity_poly.type
_entity_poly.pdbx_seq_one_letter_code
_entity_poly.pdbx_strand_id
1 'polypeptide(L)'
;MADRLGRHFLDGMDLWTSFGIFVESGSDDFLKFPDRKDSISHDWQDSNGLDVDLSRVFFRDRDITLKMAIVVGSEDEFWTKRKAFLAQWAQPGTHRLTVGEFQQTFYVYYKGCGSFSRFTRIMNTTKIMCKFTIIVSEPAPTFDNNDVFIVDEDGRFLVS
;
A
#
# COMPACT_ATOMS: atom_id res chain seq x y z
N MET A 1 -11.48 -21.48 10.04
CA MET A 1 -10.64 -20.32 10.44
C MET A 1 -9.26 -20.32 9.74
N ALA A 2 -9.04 -21.15 8.70
CA ALA A 2 -7.82 -21.19 7.87
C ALA A 2 -7.89 -20.26 6.64
N ASP A 3 -8.97 -19.49 6.51
CA ASP A 3 -9.31 -18.65 5.36
C ASP A 3 -8.48 -17.37 5.25
N ARG A 4 -7.71 -17.02 6.29
CA ARG A 4 -6.93 -15.77 6.41
C ARG A 4 -5.41 -15.96 6.36
N LEU A 5 -4.93 -17.21 6.33
CA LEU A 5 -3.51 -17.52 6.28
C LEU A 5 -2.94 -17.18 4.89
N GLY A 6 -1.78 -16.53 4.86
CA GLY A 6 -1.01 -16.30 3.64
C GLY A 6 -1.59 -15.26 2.69
N ARG A 7 -2.51 -14.40 3.15
CA ARG A 7 -3.10 -13.36 2.30
C ARG A 7 -2.26 -12.10 2.20
N HIS A 8 -1.61 -11.71 3.30
CA HIS A 8 -0.82 -10.47 3.36
C HIS A 8 0.42 -10.70 4.21
N PHE A 9 1.57 -10.32 3.68
CA PHE A 9 2.84 -10.41 4.38
C PHE A 9 3.49 -9.03 4.47
N LEU A 10 4.02 -8.71 5.65
CA LEU A 10 4.83 -7.52 5.88
C LEU A 10 6.26 -7.96 6.17
N ASP A 11 7.20 -7.61 5.29
CA ASP A 11 8.60 -8.03 5.32
C ASP A 11 8.78 -9.56 5.40
N GLY A 12 7.84 -10.31 4.82
CA GLY A 12 7.81 -11.77 4.86
C GLY A 12 7.12 -12.37 6.08
N MET A 13 6.66 -11.55 7.04
CA MET A 13 5.84 -12.00 8.16
C MET A 13 4.37 -11.98 7.78
N ASP A 14 3.69 -13.11 7.93
CA ASP A 14 2.25 -13.22 7.69
C ASP A 14 1.47 -12.41 8.74
N LEU A 15 0.64 -11.48 8.28
CA LEU A 15 -0.05 -10.54 9.18
C LEU A 15 -0.98 -11.26 10.17
N TRP A 16 -1.60 -12.36 9.76
CA TRP A 16 -2.56 -13.09 10.57
C TRP A 16 -1.88 -13.85 11.71
N THR A 17 -0.83 -14.61 11.41
CA THR A 17 -0.10 -15.41 12.42
C THR A 17 0.80 -14.55 13.31
N SER A 18 1.45 -13.53 12.75
CA SER A 18 2.36 -12.67 13.51
C SER A 18 1.61 -11.67 14.38
N PHE A 19 0.58 -11.02 13.86
CA PHE A 19 -0.08 -9.89 14.52
C PHE A 19 -1.57 -10.11 14.84
N GLY A 20 -2.18 -11.21 14.38
CA GLY A 20 -3.64 -11.37 14.45
C GLY A 20 -4.38 -10.40 13.54
N ILE A 21 -3.71 -9.84 12.53
CA ILE A 21 -4.25 -8.80 11.64
C ILE A 21 -4.65 -9.42 10.31
N PHE A 22 -5.78 -8.98 9.77
CA PHE A 22 -6.13 -9.24 8.38
C PHE A 22 -6.63 -7.95 7.71
N VAL A 23 -6.46 -7.88 6.40
CA VAL A 23 -6.98 -6.78 5.57
C VAL A 23 -8.41 -7.12 5.17
N GLU A 24 -9.35 -6.22 5.46
CA GLU A 24 -10.76 -6.33 5.05
C GLU A 24 -10.97 -5.82 3.63
N SER A 25 -10.33 -4.70 3.27
CA SER A 25 -10.39 -4.12 1.92
C SER A 25 -9.30 -3.07 1.70
N GLY A 26 -9.19 -2.60 0.44
CA GLY A 26 -8.21 -1.59 0.01
C GLY A 26 -7.00 -2.18 -0.70
N SER A 27 -6.86 -3.51 -0.79
CA SER A 27 -5.78 -4.12 -1.57
C SER A 27 -5.91 -3.84 -3.07
N ASP A 28 -7.13 -3.69 -3.60
CA ASP A 28 -7.35 -3.36 -5.02
C ASP A 28 -6.75 -1.99 -5.41
N ASP A 29 -6.53 -1.10 -4.45
CA ASP A 29 -5.90 0.20 -4.70
C ASP A 29 -4.44 0.03 -5.16
N PHE A 30 -3.79 -1.10 -4.85
CA PHE A 30 -2.49 -1.46 -5.42
C PHE A 30 -2.53 -1.73 -6.93
N LEU A 31 -3.71 -2.00 -7.50
CA LEU A 31 -3.87 -2.25 -8.93
C LEU A 31 -4.25 -0.99 -9.72
N LYS A 32 -4.57 0.11 -9.03
CA LYS A 32 -4.91 1.38 -9.69
C LYS A 32 -3.68 1.94 -10.39
N PHE A 33 -3.86 2.47 -11.59
CA PHE A 33 -2.81 3.24 -12.24
C PHE A 33 -2.46 4.47 -11.39
N PRO A 34 -1.18 4.82 -11.23
CA PRO A 34 -0.77 6.00 -10.48
C PRO A 34 -1.06 7.25 -11.30
N ASP A 35 -1.31 8.36 -10.62
CA ASP A 35 -1.58 9.63 -11.28
C ASP A 35 -0.34 10.13 -12.02
N ARG A 36 -0.54 10.75 -13.18
CA ARG A 36 0.54 11.43 -13.90
C ARG A 36 0.95 12.69 -13.12
N LYS A 37 2.25 12.97 -13.07
CA LYS A 37 2.77 14.27 -12.60
C LYS A 37 2.43 15.34 -13.63
N ASP A 38 2.10 16.53 -13.14
CA ASP A 38 1.83 17.66 -14.00
C ASP A 38 3.04 17.94 -14.89
N SER A 39 2.79 18.11 -16.17
CA SER A 39 3.83 18.45 -17.15
C SER A 39 3.98 19.95 -17.21
N ILE A 40 5.16 20.43 -17.61
CA ILE A 40 5.36 21.86 -17.82
C ILE A 40 4.40 22.28 -18.94
N SER A 41 3.58 23.29 -18.67
CA SER A 41 2.60 23.78 -19.62
C SER A 41 2.52 25.31 -19.62
N HIS A 42 2.38 25.90 -20.80
CA HIS A 42 2.22 27.33 -20.99
C HIS A 42 0.85 27.63 -21.62
N ASP A 43 0.10 28.51 -20.96
CA ASP A 43 -1.17 29.06 -21.46
C ASP A 43 -0.94 30.53 -21.83
N TRP A 44 -0.84 30.81 -23.14
CA TRP A 44 -0.56 32.15 -23.65
C TRP A 44 -1.85 32.84 -24.07
N GLN A 45 -2.09 34.05 -23.56
CA GLN A 45 -3.34 34.80 -23.82
C GLN A 45 -3.63 35.07 -25.30
N ASP A 46 -2.58 35.15 -26.12
CA ASP A 46 -2.66 35.46 -27.55
C ASP A 46 -2.67 34.19 -28.44
N SER A 47 -2.71 33.00 -27.85
CA SER A 47 -2.73 31.73 -28.57
C SER A 47 -3.93 30.89 -28.17
N ASN A 48 -4.43 30.08 -29.10
CA ASN A 48 -5.46 29.11 -28.79
C ASN A 48 -4.81 27.84 -28.21
N GLY A 49 -5.38 27.33 -27.13
CA GLY A 49 -4.99 26.06 -26.52
C GLY A 49 -3.83 26.16 -25.54
N LEU A 50 -3.41 25.00 -25.03
CA LEU A 50 -2.38 24.85 -24.02
C LEU A 50 -1.15 24.20 -24.65
N ASP A 51 0.01 24.84 -24.55
CA ASP A 51 1.28 24.24 -24.91
C ASP A 51 1.75 23.36 -23.74
N VAL A 52 1.88 22.06 -23.94
CA VAL A 52 2.25 21.10 -22.88
C VAL A 52 3.46 20.32 -23.32
N ASP A 53 4.49 20.28 -22.49
CA ASP A 53 5.63 19.40 -22.70
C ASP A 53 5.21 17.93 -22.50
N LEU A 54 5.07 17.22 -23.61
CA LEU A 54 4.74 15.80 -23.64
C LEU A 54 5.96 14.90 -23.89
N SER A 55 7.18 15.44 -23.84
CA SER A 55 8.41 14.69 -24.10
C SER A 55 8.73 13.62 -23.05
N ARG A 56 8.22 13.79 -21.82
CA ARG A 56 8.45 12.86 -20.70
C ARG A 56 7.19 12.66 -19.88
N VAL A 57 6.97 11.42 -19.45
CA VAL A 57 5.86 11.05 -18.57
C VAL A 57 6.44 10.56 -17.25
N PHE A 58 6.06 11.21 -16.16
CA PHE A 58 6.39 10.78 -14.81
C PHE A 58 5.10 10.56 -14.02
N PHE A 59 5.14 9.61 -13.08
CA PHE A 59 4.00 9.30 -12.22
C PHE A 59 4.23 9.82 -10.79
N ARG A 60 3.13 10.13 -10.10
CA ARG A 60 3.10 10.47 -8.68
C ARG A 60 3.28 9.21 -7.82
N ASP A 61 3.58 9.43 -6.55
CA ASP A 61 3.45 8.41 -5.52
C ASP A 61 2.01 7.90 -5.46
N ARG A 62 1.83 6.67 -5.02
CA ARG A 62 0.51 6.07 -4.87
C ARG A 62 0.22 5.90 -3.40
N ASP A 63 -0.81 6.58 -2.90
CA ASP A 63 -1.32 6.36 -1.56
C ASP A 63 -2.41 5.28 -1.57
N ILE A 64 -2.28 4.31 -0.68
CA ILE A 64 -3.20 3.18 -0.50
C ILE A 64 -3.75 3.22 0.91
N THR A 65 -5.08 3.16 1.03
CA THR A 65 -5.75 3.06 2.34
C THR A 65 -6.20 1.63 2.58
N LEU A 66 -5.57 0.96 3.54
CA LEU A 66 -5.92 -0.40 3.93
C LEU A 66 -6.87 -0.37 5.12
N LYS A 67 -8.03 -1.01 4.97
CA LYS A 67 -8.95 -1.28 6.07
C LYS A 67 -8.58 -2.62 6.67
N MET A 68 -8.27 -2.62 7.96
CA MET A 68 -7.72 -3.77 8.65
C MET A 68 -8.48 -4.05 9.94
N ALA A 69 -8.40 -5.29 10.40
CA ALA A 69 -8.89 -5.67 11.71
C ALA A 69 -7.88 -6.56 12.43
N ILE A 70 -7.68 -6.30 13.71
CA ILE A 70 -6.92 -7.18 14.61
C ILE A 70 -7.91 -8.02 15.43
N VAL A 71 -7.66 -9.33 15.50
CA VAL A 71 -8.49 -10.31 16.20
C VAL A 71 -7.62 -11.15 17.12
N VAL A 72 -7.81 -11.01 18.43
CA VAL A 72 -6.97 -11.64 19.47
C VAL A 72 -7.83 -12.20 20.60
N GLY A 73 -7.24 -13.01 21.49
CA GLY A 73 -7.95 -13.68 22.58
C GLY A 73 -8.07 -12.85 23.87
N SER A 74 -7.22 -11.85 24.07
CA SER A 74 -7.22 -11.02 25.29
C SER A 74 -6.79 -9.58 25.03
N GLU A 75 -7.03 -8.71 26.01
CA GLU A 75 -6.64 -7.30 25.94
C GLU A 75 -5.11 -7.13 26.03
N ASP A 76 -4.43 -7.94 26.85
CA ASP A 76 -2.96 -7.93 26.92
C ASP A 76 -2.32 -8.35 25.58
N GLU A 77 -2.91 -9.37 24.94
CA GLU A 77 -2.48 -9.82 23.62
C GLU A 77 -2.70 -8.71 22.58
N PHE A 78 -3.84 -8.02 22.65
CA PHE A 78 -4.14 -6.89 21.77
C PHE A 78 -3.06 -5.81 21.82
N TRP A 79 -2.71 -5.33 23.02
CA TRP A 79 -1.70 -4.28 23.18
C TRP A 79 -0.32 -4.75 22.72
N THR A 80 0.03 -6.00 23.01
CA THR A 80 1.31 -6.60 22.60
C THR A 80 1.42 -6.68 21.08
N LYS A 81 0.42 -7.26 20.42
CA LYS A 81 0.39 -7.45 18.96
C LYS A 81 0.29 -6.12 18.21
N ARG A 82 -0.51 -5.18 18.71
CA ARG A 82 -0.61 -3.82 18.17
C ARG A 82 0.72 -3.07 18.26
N LYS A 83 1.42 -3.16 19.41
CA LYS A 83 2.74 -2.54 19.58
C LYS A 83 3.77 -3.14 18.63
N ALA A 84 3.79 -4.46 18.49
CA ALA A 84 4.68 -5.15 17.56
C ALA A 84 4.44 -4.75 16.10
N PHE A 85 3.17 -4.66 15.69
CA PHE A 85 2.81 -4.21 14.34
C PHE A 85 3.26 -2.76 14.07
N LEU A 86 3.03 -1.84 15.01
CA LEU A 86 3.49 -0.46 14.89
C LEU A 86 5.02 -0.37 14.88
N ALA A 87 5.70 -1.18 15.70
CA ALA A 87 7.16 -1.22 15.73
C ALA A 87 7.76 -1.71 14.40
N GLN A 88 7.05 -2.58 13.66
CA GLN A 88 7.47 -2.97 12.32
C GLN A 88 7.44 -1.77 11.37
N TRP A 89 6.33 -1.02 11.33
CA TRP A 89 6.20 0.18 10.50
C TRP A 89 7.08 1.36 10.93
N ALA A 90 7.59 1.34 12.16
CA ALA A 90 8.49 2.38 12.67
C ALA A 90 9.95 2.19 12.22
N GLN A 91 10.28 1.08 11.56
CA GLN A 91 11.62 0.89 11.01
C GLN A 91 11.86 1.83 9.83
N PRO A 92 13.11 2.28 9.62
CA PRO A 92 13.43 3.17 8.50
C PRO A 92 13.35 2.46 7.16
N GLY A 93 12.97 3.22 6.12
CA GLY A 93 12.95 2.77 4.73
C GLY A 93 11.57 2.30 4.26
N THR A 94 11.55 1.62 3.10
CA THR A 94 10.35 0.98 2.57
C THR A 94 10.22 -0.44 3.08
N HIS A 95 9.00 -0.82 3.38
CA HIS A 95 8.60 -2.17 3.77
C HIS A 95 8.08 -2.94 2.57
N ARG A 96 8.36 -4.24 2.57
CA ARG A 96 7.88 -5.18 1.57
C ARG A 96 6.49 -5.67 1.97
N LEU A 97 5.45 -5.19 1.28
CA LEU A 97 4.09 -5.66 1.46
C LEU A 97 3.71 -6.60 0.33
N THR A 98 3.58 -7.89 0.63
CA THR A 98 3.14 -8.90 -0.34
C THR A 98 1.65 -9.14 -0.19
N VAL A 99 0.92 -9.03 -1.29
CA VAL A 99 -0.50 -9.37 -1.39
C VAL A 99 -0.61 -10.74 -2.07
N GLY A 100 -0.94 -11.76 -1.28
CA GLY A 100 -1.02 -13.15 -1.73
C GLY A 100 -2.09 -13.38 -2.81
N GLU A 101 -3.16 -12.59 -2.81
CA GLU A 101 -4.23 -12.68 -3.83
C GLU A 101 -3.73 -12.34 -5.24
N PHE A 102 -2.81 -11.38 -5.36
CA PHE A 102 -2.21 -10.98 -6.64
C PHE A 102 -0.84 -11.63 -6.87
N GLN A 103 -0.32 -12.35 -5.88
CA GLN A 103 1.06 -12.86 -5.84
C GLN A 103 2.12 -11.77 -6.13
N GLN A 104 1.80 -10.52 -5.79
CA GLN A 104 2.64 -9.37 -6.06
C GLN A 104 3.16 -8.73 -4.78
N THR A 105 4.33 -8.13 -4.89
CA THR A 105 5.02 -7.46 -3.79
C THR A 105 5.18 -5.99 -4.10
N PHE A 106 4.82 -5.14 -3.14
CA PHE A 106 4.91 -3.69 -3.22
C PHE A 106 5.89 -3.17 -2.18
N TYR A 107 6.62 -2.12 -2.52
CA TYR A 107 7.55 -1.45 -1.60
C TYR A 107 6.91 -0.16 -1.11
N VAL A 108 6.47 -0.16 0.15
CA VAL A 108 5.64 0.92 0.71
C VAL A 108 6.18 1.44 2.03
N TYR A 109 5.87 2.68 2.38
CA TYR A 109 6.13 3.20 3.72
C TYR A 109 4.83 3.62 4.40
N TYR A 110 4.83 3.60 5.74
CA TYR A 110 3.69 4.02 6.53
C TYR A 110 3.55 5.56 6.52
N LYS A 111 2.39 6.06 6.10
CA LYS A 111 2.09 7.50 6.04
C LYS A 111 1.22 7.96 7.20
N GLY A 112 0.29 7.11 7.65
CA GLY A 112 -0.59 7.47 8.77
C GLY A 112 -1.67 6.45 9.09
N CYS A 113 -2.49 6.79 10.10
CA CYS A 113 -3.65 6.02 10.54
C CYS A 113 -4.90 6.85 10.27
N GLY A 114 -5.76 6.39 9.37
CA GLY A 114 -6.93 7.17 8.93
C GLY A 114 -8.10 7.09 9.90
N SER A 115 -8.30 5.95 10.55
CA SER A 115 -9.34 5.76 11.56
C SER A 115 -9.02 4.59 12.48
N PHE A 116 -9.63 4.60 13.67
CA PHE A 116 -9.47 3.56 14.67
C PHE A 116 -10.77 3.39 15.46
N SER A 117 -11.30 2.18 15.55
CA SER A 117 -12.46 1.86 16.37
C SER A 117 -12.01 1.48 17.78
N ARG A 118 -12.87 1.69 18.79
CA ARG A 118 -12.66 1.04 20.09
C ARG A 118 -12.69 -0.49 19.90
N PHE A 119 -11.80 -1.21 20.57
CA PHE A 119 -11.85 -2.67 20.55
C PHE A 119 -13.12 -3.17 21.26
N THR A 120 -13.78 -4.16 20.67
CA THR A 120 -15.01 -4.76 21.20
C THR A 120 -14.84 -6.27 21.32
N ARG A 121 -15.51 -6.86 22.33
CA ARG A 121 -15.63 -8.31 22.40
C ARG A 121 -16.59 -8.76 21.31
N ILE A 122 -16.19 -9.75 20.53
CA ILE A 122 -17.07 -10.35 19.54
C ILE A 122 -18.14 -11.17 20.31
N MET A 123 -19.41 -11.03 19.93
CA MET A 123 -20.49 -11.75 20.60
C MET A 123 -20.27 -13.27 20.56
N ASN A 124 -20.55 -13.94 21.69
CA ASN A 124 -20.44 -15.39 21.87
C ASN A 124 -19.02 -15.97 21.67
N THR A 125 -17.98 -15.17 21.86
CA THR A 125 -16.58 -15.64 21.87
C THR A 125 -15.74 -14.87 22.89
N THR A 126 -14.60 -15.44 23.26
CA THR A 126 -13.59 -14.78 24.09
C THR A 126 -12.74 -13.78 23.31
N LYS A 127 -12.88 -13.75 21.97
CA LYS A 127 -12.05 -12.92 21.10
C LYS A 127 -12.46 -11.44 21.11
N ILE A 128 -11.46 -10.59 21.04
CA ILE A 128 -11.57 -9.14 20.89
C ILE A 128 -11.24 -8.80 19.44
N MET A 129 -12.01 -7.88 18.87
CA MET A 129 -11.75 -7.30 17.55
C MET A 129 -11.61 -5.79 17.64
N CYS A 130 -10.70 -5.24 16.84
CA CYS A 130 -10.58 -3.82 16.63
C CYS A 130 -10.36 -3.54 15.15
N LYS A 131 -11.14 -2.63 14.58
CA LYS A 131 -10.99 -2.20 13.20
C LYS A 131 -10.21 -0.89 13.15
N PHE A 132 -9.35 -0.76 12.17
CA PHE A 132 -8.57 0.45 11.95
C PHE A 132 -8.17 0.56 10.50
N THR A 133 -7.71 1.73 10.10
CA THR A 133 -7.17 1.94 8.76
C THR A 133 -5.76 2.47 8.84
N ILE A 134 -4.91 1.99 7.93
CA ILE A 134 -3.59 2.57 7.70
C ILE A 134 -3.54 3.13 6.29
N ILE A 135 -2.76 4.20 6.14
CA ILE A 135 -2.43 4.80 4.86
C ILE A 135 -0.96 4.47 4.63
N VAL A 136 -0.69 3.74 3.55
CA VAL A 136 0.67 3.42 3.10
C VAL A 136 0.89 4.07 1.74
N SER A 137 2.12 4.45 1.45
CA SER A 137 2.45 5.09 0.18
C SER A 137 3.55 4.32 -0.53
N GLU A 138 3.35 4.09 -1.82
CA GLU A 138 4.35 3.56 -2.74
C GLU A 138 5.06 4.73 -3.41
N PRO A 139 6.34 5.00 -3.08
CA PRO A 139 7.05 6.18 -3.57
C PRO A 139 7.38 6.11 -5.06
N ALA A 140 7.54 4.90 -5.59
CA ALA A 140 7.85 4.63 -6.99
C ALA A 140 6.97 3.46 -7.47
N PRO A 141 5.77 3.74 -7.99
CA PRO A 141 4.90 2.69 -8.50
C PRO A 141 5.54 1.98 -9.68
N THR A 142 5.75 0.67 -9.53
CA THR A 142 6.31 -0.20 -10.58
C THR A 142 5.18 -0.82 -11.38
N PHE A 143 5.38 -0.94 -12.70
CA PHE A 143 4.35 -1.44 -13.63
C PHE A 143 4.61 -2.89 -14.06
N ASP A 144 5.81 -3.41 -13.84
CA ASP A 144 6.13 -4.82 -14.07
C ASP A 144 7.35 -5.27 -13.26
N ASN A 145 7.43 -6.57 -12.93
CA ASN A 145 8.58 -7.19 -12.24
C ASN A 145 9.78 -7.45 -13.18
N ASN A 146 9.71 -6.94 -14.42
CA ASN A 146 10.65 -7.17 -15.52
C ASN A 146 11.06 -5.85 -16.18
N ASP A 147 11.53 -4.89 -15.38
CA ASP A 147 12.08 -3.63 -15.88
C ASP A 147 13.41 -3.85 -16.63
N VAL A 148 13.35 -4.46 -17.83
CA VAL A 148 14.37 -4.35 -18.87
C VAL A 148 13.95 -3.21 -19.77
N PHE A 149 14.38 -2.00 -19.44
CA PHE A 149 14.29 -0.87 -20.35
C PHE A 149 15.43 -1.01 -21.37
N ILE A 150 15.11 -1.40 -22.61
CA ILE A 150 16.02 -1.16 -23.72
C ILE A 150 15.89 0.32 -24.07
N VAL A 151 16.96 1.05 -23.80
CA VAL A 151 17.11 2.46 -24.16
C VAL A 151 17.93 2.48 -25.45
N ASP A 152 17.39 3.08 -26.52
CA ASP A 152 18.19 3.33 -27.73
C ASP A 152 19.26 4.41 -27.48
N GLU A 153 20.19 4.62 -28.42
CA GLU A 153 21.26 5.62 -28.29
C GLU A 153 20.74 7.06 -28.13
N ASP A 154 19.45 7.32 -28.41
CA ASP A 154 18.76 8.60 -28.31
C ASP A 154 17.89 8.73 -27.04
N GLY A 155 17.90 7.74 -26.14
CA GLY A 155 17.19 7.82 -24.86
C GLY A 155 15.69 7.57 -24.95
N ARG A 156 15.18 6.96 -26.03
CA ARG A 156 13.75 6.69 -26.20
C ARG A 156 13.37 5.34 -25.61
N PHE A 157 12.29 5.32 -24.83
CA PHE A 157 11.71 4.09 -24.28
C PHE A 157 10.88 3.38 -25.37
N LEU A 158 11.28 2.17 -25.75
CA LEU A 158 10.44 1.29 -26.57
C LEU A 158 9.57 0.45 -25.64
N VAL A 159 8.29 0.83 -25.52
CA VAL A 159 7.27 -0.04 -24.91
C VAL A 159 6.80 -1.01 -26.00
N SER A 160 7.00 -2.32 -25.79
CA SER A 160 6.28 -3.35 -26.53
C SER A 160 4.96 -3.68 -25.85
#